data_AF-A0A524CRL5-F1
#
_entry.id   AF-A0A524CRL5-F1
#
_cell.length_a   1.000
_cell.length_b   1.000
_cell.length_c   1.000
_cell.angle_alpha   90.00
_cell.angle_beta   90.00
_cell.angle_gamma   90.00
#
_symmetry.space_group_name_H-M   'P 1'
#
loop_
_entity.id
_entity.type
_entity.pdbx_description
1 polymer ?
#
loop_
_entity_poly.entity_id
_entity_poly.type
_entity_poly.pdbx_seq_one_letter_code
_entity_poly.pdbx_strand_id
1 'polypeptide(L)'
;MADIELDYLKEELLQCRRCGLCRDAVYESKGFDGICPVWKNTSGFETSFMRGKIMVALALLDGVLDKSADNAESIFQCTLCGNCTQICPAEFEPARALEQVRHVLTEIPNDVRDSIGEKIASYNNPYEEDISVRRRWIEELGIEIPEQGETLYYVGCTAGMRIPEVAKDTARILQAAGIDFAVMEDEPCCGSVMLRTGRSDQAKENAKKVGE
;
A
#
# COMPACT_ATOMS: atom_id res chain seq x y z
N MET A 1 2.16 -13.01 9.34
CA MET A 1 3.27 -13.26 8.39
C MET A 1 4.48 -13.62 9.21
N ALA A 2 5.02 -14.81 8.94
CA ALA A 2 6.29 -15.28 9.47
C ALA A 2 7.43 -14.31 9.12
N ASP A 3 8.53 -14.39 9.83
CA ASP A 3 9.78 -13.74 9.44
C ASP A 3 10.05 -14.00 7.95
N ILE A 4 10.42 -12.96 7.21
CA ILE A 4 10.68 -13.12 5.78
C ILE A 4 11.98 -13.91 5.64
N GLU A 5 11.86 -15.18 5.23
CA GLU A 5 13.00 -16.01 4.87
C GLU A 5 13.70 -15.42 3.65
N LEU A 6 14.90 -14.88 3.87
CA LEU A 6 15.62 -14.10 2.86
C LEU A 6 15.91 -14.90 1.59
N ASP A 7 16.27 -16.18 1.73
CA ASP A 7 16.56 -17.05 0.59
C ASP A 7 15.29 -17.30 -0.24
N TYR A 8 14.14 -17.51 0.41
CA TYR A 8 12.86 -17.65 -0.29
C TYR A 8 12.47 -16.36 -1.02
N LEU A 9 12.66 -15.19 -0.40
CA LEU A 9 12.41 -13.91 -1.06
C LEU A 9 13.30 -13.73 -2.30
N LYS A 10 14.58 -14.12 -2.21
CA LYS A 10 15.50 -14.08 -3.36
C LYS A 10 15.04 -15.00 -4.48
N GLU A 11 14.62 -16.22 -4.16
CA GLU A 11 14.03 -17.15 -5.14
C GLU A 11 12.78 -16.57 -5.81
N GLU A 12 11.90 -15.92 -5.04
CA GLU A 12 10.73 -15.24 -5.56
C GLU A 12 11.11 -14.12 -6.54
N LEU A 13 12.09 -13.27 -6.18
CA LEU A 13 12.60 -12.20 -7.04
C LEU A 13 13.24 -12.73 -8.34
N LEU A 14 13.89 -13.90 -8.29
CA LEU A 14 14.53 -14.55 -9.44
C LEU A 14 13.53 -15.09 -10.46
N GLN A 15 12.24 -15.15 -10.16
CA GLN A 15 11.20 -15.48 -11.16
C GLN A 15 11.09 -14.41 -12.26
N CYS A 16 11.56 -13.18 -12.01
CA CYS A 16 11.59 -12.10 -13.00
C CYS A 16 12.40 -12.50 -14.25
N ARG A 17 11.71 -12.67 -15.39
CA ARG A 17 12.33 -12.99 -16.69
C ARG A 17 12.99 -11.80 -17.40
N ARG A 18 13.02 -10.62 -16.75
CA ARG A 18 13.68 -9.39 -17.24
C ARG A 18 13.19 -8.89 -18.62
N CYS A 19 11.99 -9.30 -19.04
CA CYS A 19 11.43 -8.95 -20.35
C CYS A 19 11.07 -7.46 -20.52
N GLY A 20 10.78 -6.75 -19.43
CA GLY A 20 10.44 -5.31 -19.46
C GLY A 20 8.96 -4.98 -19.66
N LEU A 21 8.05 -5.97 -19.76
CA LEU A 21 6.60 -5.72 -19.92
C LEU A 21 5.99 -4.93 -18.76
N CYS A 22 6.56 -5.02 -17.57
CA CYS A 22 6.18 -4.19 -16.43
C CYS A 22 6.35 -2.68 -16.64
N ARG A 23 7.07 -2.29 -17.71
CA ARG A 23 7.32 -0.91 -18.12
C ARG A 23 6.49 -0.57 -19.37
N ASP A 24 6.78 -1.24 -20.49
CA ASP A 24 6.34 -0.85 -21.83
C ASP A 24 5.41 -1.88 -22.48
N ALA A 25 4.55 -2.62 -21.75
CA ALA A 25 3.56 -3.42 -22.47
C ALA A 25 2.64 -2.48 -23.26
N VAL A 26 2.89 -2.38 -24.57
CA VAL A 26 2.18 -1.50 -25.49
C VAL A 26 0.92 -2.24 -25.94
N TYR A 27 -0.24 -1.81 -25.43
CA TYR A 27 -1.50 -2.12 -26.10
C TYR A 27 -1.86 -0.91 -26.97
N GLU A 28 -1.09 -0.72 -28.04
CA GLU A 28 -1.22 0.43 -28.95
C GLU A 28 -2.65 0.51 -29.49
N SER A 29 -3.21 -0.66 -29.83
CA SER A 29 -4.59 -0.81 -30.29
C SER A 29 -5.67 -0.42 -29.25
N LYS A 30 -5.31 -0.29 -27.97
CA LYS A 30 -6.20 0.11 -26.87
C LYS A 30 -5.87 1.51 -26.32
N GLY A 31 -4.93 2.23 -26.93
CA GLY A 31 -4.51 3.56 -26.48
C GLY A 31 -3.83 3.57 -25.10
N PHE A 32 -3.32 2.42 -24.64
CA PHE A 32 -2.63 2.30 -23.36
C PHE A 32 -1.12 2.29 -23.58
N ASP A 33 -0.46 3.34 -23.11
CA ASP A 33 1.00 3.49 -23.14
C ASP A 33 1.54 3.55 -21.70
N GLY A 34 2.43 2.62 -21.37
CA GLY A 34 3.07 2.50 -20.07
C GLY A 34 2.25 1.72 -19.03
N ILE A 35 2.82 0.61 -18.55
CA ILE A 35 2.26 -0.17 -17.42
C ILE A 35 2.61 0.48 -16.09
N CYS A 36 3.84 0.99 -15.97
CA CYS A 36 4.32 1.62 -14.75
C CYS A 36 3.92 3.10 -14.72
N PRO A 37 3.04 3.54 -13.80
CA PRO A 37 2.60 4.93 -13.75
C PRO A 37 3.71 5.92 -13.35
N VAL A 38 4.78 5.40 -12.75
CA VAL A 38 5.96 6.16 -12.33
C VAL A 38 6.79 6.64 -13.52
N TRP A 39 6.62 6.04 -14.71
CA TRP A 39 7.32 6.41 -15.96
C TRP A 39 7.32 7.91 -16.24
N LYS A 40 6.14 8.56 -16.19
CA LYS A 40 5.99 9.97 -16.57
C LYS A 40 6.58 10.95 -15.55
N ASN A 41 6.96 10.47 -14.37
CA ASN A 41 7.36 11.30 -13.23
C ASN A 41 8.74 10.93 -12.69
N THR A 42 9.53 10.15 -13.45
CA THR A 42 10.89 9.77 -13.07
C THR A 42 11.87 10.01 -14.20
N SER A 43 13.16 9.84 -13.89
CA SER A 43 14.29 10.05 -14.80
C SER A 43 14.30 9.13 -16.03
N GLY A 44 13.42 8.13 -16.11
CA GLY A 44 13.37 7.18 -17.21
C GLY A 44 14.47 6.12 -17.17
N PHE A 45 15.32 6.12 -16.15
CA PHE A 45 16.31 5.06 -15.92
C PHE A 45 15.61 3.73 -15.60
N GLU A 46 16.28 2.63 -15.94
CA GLU A 46 15.68 1.30 -15.77
C GLU A 46 15.32 0.99 -14.31
N THR A 47 16.09 1.53 -13.36
CA THR A 47 15.87 1.41 -11.91
C THR A 47 14.54 2.03 -11.46
N SER A 48 13.94 2.94 -12.25
CA SER A 48 12.61 3.48 -11.97
C SER A 48 11.48 2.47 -12.23
N PHE A 49 11.73 1.38 -12.97
CA PHE A 49 10.73 0.37 -13.31
C PHE A 49 10.89 -0.91 -12.51
N MET A 50 9.83 -1.70 -12.48
CA MET A 50 9.79 -2.90 -11.64
C MET A 50 10.92 -3.87 -11.97
N ARG A 51 11.27 -4.10 -13.25
CA ARG A 51 12.42 -4.94 -13.62
C ARG A 51 13.71 -4.42 -12.98
N GLY A 52 14.04 -3.14 -13.16
CA GLY A 52 15.22 -2.54 -12.54
C GLY A 52 15.16 -2.58 -11.01
N LYS A 53 14.01 -2.32 -10.40
CA LYS A 53 13.78 -2.43 -8.95
C LYS A 53 14.06 -3.83 -8.43
N ILE A 54 13.65 -4.88 -9.13
CA ILE A 54 13.96 -6.27 -8.77
C ILE A 54 15.48 -6.50 -8.84
N MET A 55 16.17 -5.98 -9.86
CA MET A 55 17.63 -6.11 -9.97
C MET A 55 18.36 -5.36 -8.85
N VAL A 56 17.92 -4.15 -8.51
CA VAL A 56 18.45 -3.36 -7.38
C VAL A 56 18.18 -4.08 -6.06
N ALA A 57 16.96 -4.62 -5.88
CA ALA A 57 16.61 -5.40 -4.70
C ALA A 57 17.53 -6.61 -4.52
N LEU A 58 17.72 -7.42 -5.56
CA LEU A 58 18.67 -8.55 -5.51
C LEU A 58 20.08 -8.09 -5.15
N ALA A 59 20.58 -7.02 -5.79
CA ALA A 59 21.91 -6.51 -5.51
C ALA A 59 22.09 -6.02 -4.05
N LEU A 60 21.06 -5.39 -3.47
CA LEU A 60 21.04 -4.99 -2.05
C LEU A 60 20.97 -6.20 -1.11
N LEU A 61 20.17 -7.21 -1.45
CA LEU A 61 19.99 -8.42 -0.64
C LEU A 61 21.21 -9.37 -0.72
N ASP A 62 21.97 -9.33 -1.81
CA ASP A 62 23.20 -10.09 -2.02
C ASP A 62 24.47 -9.36 -1.54
N GLY A 63 24.34 -8.10 -1.09
CA GLY A 63 25.48 -7.29 -0.64
C GLY A 63 26.39 -6.82 -1.78
N VAL A 64 25.92 -6.88 -3.03
CA VAL A 64 26.61 -6.28 -4.20
C VAL A 64 26.48 -4.76 -4.16
N LEU A 65 25.33 -4.25 -3.68
CA LEU A 65 25.13 -2.85 -3.34
C LEU A 65 25.00 -2.69 -1.83
N ASP A 66 25.62 -1.64 -1.30
CA ASP A 66 25.42 -1.27 0.10
C ASP A 66 23.97 -0.85 0.35
N LYS A 67 23.45 -1.22 1.51
CA LYS A 67 22.12 -0.82 2.00
C LYS A 67 22.11 0.66 2.43
N SER A 68 22.17 1.56 1.45
CA SER A 68 22.11 3.02 1.63
C SER A 68 20.77 3.59 1.15
N ALA A 69 20.43 4.79 1.62
CA ALA A 69 19.24 5.52 1.19
C ALA A 69 19.23 5.74 -0.33
N ASP A 70 20.36 6.14 -0.91
CA ASP A 70 20.51 6.39 -2.35
C ASP A 70 20.28 5.11 -3.18
N ASN A 71 20.88 3.99 -2.77
CA ASN A 71 20.72 2.73 -3.50
C ASN A 71 19.29 2.18 -3.39
N ALA A 72 18.61 2.42 -2.27
CA ALA A 72 17.23 1.96 -2.04
C ALA A 72 16.16 2.94 -2.55
N GLU A 73 16.52 4.16 -2.94
CA GLU A 73 15.58 5.23 -3.30
C GLU A 73 14.52 4.75 -4.30
N SER A 74 14.99 4.13 -5.40
CA SER A 74 14.13 3.64 -6.46
C SER A 74 13.10 2.61 -5.98
N ILE A 75 13.44 1.76 -5.00
CA ILE A 75 12.52 0.76 -4.41
C ILE A 75 11.36 1.46 -3.72
N PHE A 76 11.62 2.53 -2.97
CA PHE A 76 10.60 3.29 -2.24
C PHE A 76 9.77 4.23 -3.13
N GLN A 77 10.22 4.55 -4.35
CA GLN A 77 9.42 5.29 -5.35
C GLN A 77 8.31 4.45 -6.02
N CYS A 78 8.25 3.13 -5.82
CA CYS A 78 7.15 2.31 -6.33
C CYS A 78 5.82 2.64 -5.60
N THR A 79 4.72 2.78 -6.34
CA THR A 79 3.39 3.01 -5.73
C THR A 79 2.74 1.72 -5.22
N LEU A 80 3.35 0.56 -5.50
CA LEU A 80 2.77 -0.77 -5.26
C LEU A 80 1.35 -0.93 -5.87
N CYS A 81 1.09 -0.29 -7.02
CA CYS A 81 -0.23 -0.36 -7.70
C CYS A 81 -0.59 -1.73 -8.28
N GLY A 82 0.36 -2.64 -8.42
CA GLY A 82 0.10 -4.01 -8.91
C GLY A 82 -0.07 -4.15 -10.43
N ASN A 83 -0.05 -3.09 -11.24
CA ASN A 83 -0.19 -3.19 -12.70
C ASN A 83 0.84 -4.15 -13.34
N CYS A 84 2.07 -4.14 -12.83
CA CYS A 84 3.12 -5.04 -13.28
C CYS A 84 2.85 -6.53 -12.95
N THR A 85 2.12 -6.83 -11.87
CA THR A 85 1.65 -8.18 -11.55
C THR A 85 0.60 -8.62 -12.55
N GLN A 86 -0.37 -7.75 -12.87
CA GLN A 86 -1.48 -8.08 -13.78
C GLN A 86 -1.03 -8.40 -15.22
N ILE A 87 0.10 -7.83 -15.66
CA ILE A 87 0.64 -8.05 -17.01
C ILE A 87 1.74 -9.12 -17.06
N CYS A 88 2.18 -9.67 -15.93
CA CYS A 88 3.35 -10.52 -15.91
C CYS A 88 3.07 -11.87 -16.58
N PRO A 89 3.71 -12.22 -17.70
CA PRO A 89 3.47 -13.50 -18.37
C PRO A 89 4.10 -14.69 -17.64
N ALA A 90 4.96 -14.42 -16.66
CA ALA A 90 5.64 -15.44 -15.87
C ALA A 90 4.86 -15.82 -14.59
N GLU A 91 3.66 -15.27 -14.40
CA GLU A 91 2.84 -15.45 -13.18
C GLU A 91 3.57 -15.08 -11.89
N PHE A 92 4.60 -14.24 -12.01
CA PHE A 92 5.33 -13.65 -10.90
C PHE A 92 4.52 -12.48 -10.31
N GLU A 93 4.57 -12.30 -8.99
CA GLU A 93 3.94 -11.20 -8.26
C GLU A 93 4.94 -10.10 -7.86
N PRO A 94 5.44 -9.29 -8.81
CA PRO A 94 6.49 -8.31 -8.54
C PRO A 94 6.14 -7.28 -7.47
N ALA A 95 4.88 -6.84 -7.41
CA ALA A 95 4.47 -5.87 -6.40
C ALA A 95 4.53 -6.47 -4.99
N ARG A 96 4.10 -7.73 -4.83
CA ARG A 96 4.15 -8.46 -3.54
C ARG A 96 5.59 -8.73 -3.12
N ALA A 97 6.43 -9.17 -4.05
CA ALA A 97 7.86 -9.35 -3.80
C ALA A 97 8.54 -8.04 -3.40
N LEU A 98 8.22 -6.91 -4.05
CA LEU A 98 8.81 -5.61 -3.71
C LEU A 98 8.33 -5.08 -2.35
N GLU A 99 7.08 -5.33 -1.94
CA GLU A 99 6.61 -5.02 -0.59
C GLU A 99 7.41 -5.77 0.48
N GLN A 100 7.69 -7.06 0.25
CA GLN A 100 8.55 -7.86 1.11
C GLN A 100 10.00 -7.32 1.15
N VAL A 101 10.54 -6.89 0.01
CA VAL A 101 11.86 -6.23 -0.04
C VAL A 101 11.86 -4.97 0.82
N ARG A 102 10.81 -4.13 0.76
CA ARG A 102 10.73 -2.93 1.61
C ARG A 102 10.78 -3.26 3.09
N HIS A 103 10.20 -4.39 3.50
CA HIS A 103 10.28 -4.86 4.88
C HIS A 103 11.71 -5.21 5.29
N VAL A 104 12.43 -5.96 4.44
CA VAL A 104 13.84 -6.33 4.66
C VAL A 104 14.80 -5.13 4.59
N LEU A 105 14.37 -4.00 4.04
CA LEU A 105 15.16 -2.76 3.96
C LEU A 105 14.69 -1.70 4.95
N THR A 106 13.93 -2.07 5.98
CA THR A 106 13.41 -1.11 6.97
C THR A 106 14.50 -0.44 7.80
N GLU A 107 15.66 -1.08 7.94
CA GLU A 107 16.83 -0.52 8.62
C GLU A 107 17.48 0.66 7.86
N ILE A 108 17.23 0.78 6.56
CA ILE A 108 17.74 1.90 5.77
C ILE A 108 16.96 3.17 6.17
N PRO A 109 17.62 4.27 6.53
CA PRO A 109 16.95 5.53 6.88
C PRO A 109 16.06 6.05 5.74
N ASN A 110 14.84 6.47 6.09
CA ASN A 110 13.90 7.06 5.13
C ASN A 110 12.92 8.00 5.85
N ASP A 111 13.23 9.31 5.83
CA ASP A 111 12.49 10.33 6.57
C ASP A 111 11.00 10.38 6.23
N VAL A 112 10.64 10.13 4.96
CA VAL A 112 9.24 10.15 4.50
C VAL A 112 8.47 8.97 5.09
N ARG A 113 9.02 7.74 4.98
CA ARG A 113 8.43 6.53 5.57
C ARG A 113 8.30 6.71 7.09
N ASP A 114 9.34 7.21 7.73
CA ASP A 114 9.44 7.26 9.18
C ASP A 114 8.48 8.30 9.76
N SER A 115 8.39 9.48 9.13
CA SER A 115 7.38 10.49 9.46
C SER A 115 5.95 9.98 9.30
N ILE A 116 5.66 9.18 8.26
CA ILE A 116 4.33 8.57 8.10
C ILE A 116 4.03 7.59 9.24
N GLY A 117 5.01 6.78 9.64
CA GLY A 117 4.86 5.85 10.76
C GLY A 117 4.55 6.58 12.06
N GLU A 118 5.28 7.66 12.36
CA GLU A 118 5.06 8.51 13.54
C GLU A 118 3.68 9.16 13.53
N LYS A 119 3.23 9.69 12.37
CA LYS A 119 1.89 10.27 12.23
C LYS A 119 0.80 9.26 12.52
N ILE A 120 0.92 8.04 12.00
CA ILE A 120 -0.08 7.00 12.27
C ILE A 120 -0.04 6.57 13.74
N ALA A 121 1.14 6.50 14.37
CA ALA A 121 1.26 6.17 15.78
C ALA A 121 0.59 7.22 16.69
N SER A 122 0.74 8.51 16.35
CA SER A 122 0.22 9.62 17.16
C SER A 122 -1.24 9.98 16.87
N TYR A 123 -1.65 9.97 15.60
CA TYR A 123 -2.96 10.47 15.15
C TYR A 123 -3.91 9.35 14.69
N ASN A 124 -3.44 8.10 14.67
CA ASN A 124 -4.23 6.97 14.19
C ASN A 124 -4.67 7.12 12.71
N ASN A 125 -3.92 7.92 11.94
CA ASN A 125 -4.06 8.13 10.50
C ASN A 125 -2.78 8.78 9.93
N PRO A 126 -2.50 8.67 8.62
CA PRO A 126 -1.29 9.22 8.02
C PRO A 126 -1.38 10.73 7.72
N TYR A 127 -2.51 11.37 8.02
CA TYR A 127 -2.83 12.74 7.59
C TYR A 127 -2.66 13.79 8.68
N GLU A 128 -2.34 13.40 9.92
CA GLU A 128 -2.15 14.31 11.06
C GLU A 128 -3.45 15.04 11.46
N GLU A 129 -4.61 14.44 11.17
CA GLU A 129 -5.92 14.97 11.54
C GLU A 129 -6.48 14.29 12.79
N ASP A 130 -7.38 14.98 13.47
CA ASP A 130 -8.13 14.41 14.58
C ASP A 130 -8.98 13.21 14.12
N ILE A 131 -9.07 12.17 14.93
CA ILE A 131 -9.80 10.95 14.57
C ILE A 131 -11.30 11.20 14.34
N SER A 132 -11.89 12.17 15.05
CA SER A 132 -13.30 12.55 14.91
C SER A 132 -13.67 13.00 13.50
N VAL A 133 -12.69 13.52 12.73
CA VAL A 133 -12.90 13.92 11.34
C VAL A 133 -13.41 12.76 10.49
N ARG A 134 -13.03 11.51 10.83
CA ARG A 134 -13.39 10.31 10.06
C ARG A 134 -14.88 10.02 10.02
N ARG A 135 -15.66 10.55 10.97
CA ARG A 135 -17.11 10.31 11.09
C ARG A 135 -17.97 11.46 10.57
N ARG A 136 -17.37 12.59 10.17
CA ARG A 136 -18.12 13.76 9.69
C ARG A 136 -19.08 13.44 8.54
N TRP A 137 -18.73 12.47 7.69
CA TRP A 137 -19.59 12.03 6.59
C TRP A 137 -20.94 11.46 7.05
N ILE A 138 -21.05 10.96 8.28
CA ILE A 138 -22.30 10.43 8.86
C ILE A 138 -23.29 11.57 9.09
N GLU A 139 -22.82 12.69 9.66
CA GLU A 139 -23.64 13.88 9.89
C GLU A 139 -24.22 14.43 8.58
N GLU A 140 -23.39 14.47 7.52
CA GLU A 140 -23.81 14.88 6.18
C GLU A 140 -24.84 13.94 5.55
N LEU A 141 -24.85 12.67 5.94
CA LEU A 141 -25.77 11.66 5.42
C LEU A 141 -27.16 11.76 6.08
N GLY A 142 -27.25 12.35 7.28
CA GLY A 142 -28.51 12.60 7.98
C GLY A 142 -29.22 11.33 8.45
N ILE A 143 -28.47 10.26 8.70
CA ILE A 143 -28.98 8.97 9.19
C ILE A 143 -28.36 8.64 10.54
N GLU A 144 -29.12 7.95 11.39
CA GLU A 144 -28.57 7.39 12.62
C GLU A 144 -27.87 6.07 12.29
N ILE A 145 -26.57 6.00 12.59
CA ILE A 145 -25.75 4.79 12.42
C ILE A 145 -25.23 4.41 13.81
N PRO A 146 -25.51 3.19 14.31
CA PRO A 146 -25.01 2.75 15.60
C PRO A 146 -23.49 2.57 15.59
N GLU A 147 -22.88 2.63 16.77
CA GLU A 147 -21.42 2.43 16.92
C GLU A 147 -21.03 0.95 16.98
N GLN A 148 -21.98 0.09 17.34
CA GLN A 148 -21.80 -1.35 17.48
C GLN A 148 -22.94 -2.10 16.79
N GLY A 149 -22.62 -3.25 16.20
CA GLY A 149 -23.58 -4.07 15.48
C GLY A 149 -22.93 -5.36 14.99
N GLU A 150 -23.77 -6.30 14.54
CA GLU A 150 -23.30 -7.58 13.97
C GLU A 150 -22.48 -7.36 12.70
N THR A 151 -22.89 -6.40 11.87
CA THR A 151 -22.16 -5.98 10.67
C THR A 151 -21.47 -4.65 10.93
N LEU A 152 -20.15 -4.61 10.74
CA LEU A 152 -19.34 -3.40 10.85
C LEU A 152 -18.93 -2.91 9.46
N TYR A 153 -19.24 -1.65 9.15
CA TYR A 153 -18.61 -0.96 8.03
C TYR A 153 -17.34 -0.26 8.50
N TYR A 154 -16.19 -0.91 8.26
CA TYR A 154 -14.89 -0.30 8.45
C TYR A 154 -14.60 0.66 7.28
N VAL A 155 -14.71 1.97 7.53
CA VAL A 155 -14.63 3.05 6.55
C VAL A 155 -13.18 3.29 6.14
N GLY A 156 -12.26 3.32 7.11
CA GLY A 156 -10.87 3.69 6.90
C GLY A 156 -10.66 5.20 6.75
N CYS A 157 -9.43 5.65 7.04
CA CYS A 157 -9.08 7.07 7.00
C CYS A 157 -9.25 7.72 5.61
N THR A 158 -8.93 7.03 4.52
CA THR A 158 -9.03 7.64 3.19
C THR A 158 -10.48 7.90 2.80
N ALA A 159 -11.38 6.93 2.96
CA ALA A 159 -12.80 7.15 2.66
C ALA A 159 -13.42 8.14 3.64
N GLY A 160 -13.16 8.01 4.95
CA GLY A 160 -13.78 8.88 5.95
C GLY A 160 -13.28 10.32 5.94
N MET A 161 -12.03 10.60 5.53
CA MET A 161 -11.42 11.93 5.66
C MET A 161 -11.02 12.59 4.33
N ARG A 162 -10.81 11.84 3.25
CA ARG A 162 -10.28 12.38 1.98
C ARG A 162 -11.24 12.27 0.82
N ILE A 163 -12.01 11.17 0.76
CA ILE A 163 -13.03 10.93 -0.26
C ILE A 163 -14.37 10.52 0.38
N PRO A 164 -14.99 11.39 1.21
CA PRO A 164 -16.19 11.06 1.99
C PRO A 164 -17.39 10.62 1.15
N GLU A 165 -17.44 10.97 -0.13
CA GLU A 165 -18.47 10.45 -1.04
C GLU A 165 -18.45 8.92 -1.15
N VAL A 166 -17.27 8.28 -1.13
CA VAL A 166 -17.16 6.82 -1.14
C VAL A 166 -17.78 6.21 0.11
N ALA A 167 -17.58 6.84 1.27
CA ALA A 167 -18.18 6.40 2.53
C ALA A 167 -19.71 6.54 2.50
N LYS A 168 -20.20 7.71 2.06
CA LYS A 168 -21.63 8.00 1.92
C LYS A 168 -22.33 7.06 0.93
N ASP A 169 -21.72 6.83 -0.23
CA ASP A 169 -22.30 5.96 -1.26
C ASP A 169 -22.30 4.49 -0.83
N THR A 170 -21.24 4.04 -0.14
CA THR A 170 -21.22 2.69 0.45
C THR A 170 -22.34 2.53 1.48
N ALA A 171 -22.53 3.50 2.37
CA ALA A 171 -23.62 3.48 3.35
C ALA A 171 -25.01 3.44 2.70
N ARG A 172 -25.24 4.24 1.64
CA ARG A 172 -26.50 4.20 0.87
C ARG A 172 -26.75 2.84 0.23
N ILE A 173 -25.70 2.19 -0.30
CA ILE A 173 -25.80 0.84 -0.88
C ILE A 173 -26.18 -0.17 0.20
N LEU A 174 -25.55 -0.13 1.38
CA LEU A 174 -25.88 -1.02 2.50
C LEU A 174 -27.34 -0.86 2.95
N GLN A 175 -27.82 0.39 3.07
CA GLN A 175 -29.23 0.67 3.38
C GLN A 175 -30.18 0.16 2.31
N ALA A 176 -29.88 0.40 1.03
CA ALA A 176 -30.70 -0.10 -0.08
C ALA A 176 -30.72 -1.63 -0.15
N ALA A 177 -29.67 -2.29 0.33
CA ALA A 177 -29.59 -3.74 0.47
C ALA A 177 -30.30 -4.29 1.72
N GLY A 178 -30.82 -3.42 2.60
CA GLY A 178 -31.45 -3.82 3.86
C GLY A 178 -30.46 -4.41 4.87
N ILE A 179 -29.18 -4.01 4.80
CA ILE A 179 -28.14 -4.44 5.73
C ILE A 179 -28.07 -3.42 6.87
N ASP A 180 -28.37 -3.86 8.09
CA ASP A 180 -28.10 -3.10 9.30
C ASP A 180 -26.60 -3.11 9.57
N PHE A 181 -25.97 -1.95 9.65
CA PHE A 181 -24.52 -1.84 9.87
C PHE A 181 -24.19 -0.79 10.93
N ALA A 182 -23.06 -0.99 11.58
CA ALA A 182 -22.46 -0.07 12.52
C ALA A 182 -21.18 0.57 11.94
N VAL A 183 -20.76 1.69 12.53
CA VAL A 183 -19.47 2.33 12.26
C VAL A 183 -18.86 2.70 13.60
N MET A 184 -17.61 2.31 13.87
CA MET A 184 -16.94 2.58 15.15
C MET A 184 -16.76 4.08 15.42
N GLU A 185 -16.92 4.50 16.68
CA GLU A 185 -16.63 5.87 17.12
C GLU A 185 -15.14 6.20 16.90
N ASP A 186 -14.25 5.38 17.47
CA ASP A 186 -12.80 5.54 17.40
C ASP A 186 -12.15 4.52 16.46
N GLU A 187 -12.55 4.50 15.18
CA GLU A 187 -12.03 3.53 14.22
C GLU A 187 -10.48 3.57 14.12
N PRO A 188 -9.75 2.48 14.43
CA PRO A 188 -8.29 2.50 14.38
C PRO A 188 -7.75 2.39 12.96
N CYS A 189 -6.53 2.87 12.72
CA CYS A 189 -5.86 2.74 11.44
C CYS A 189 -5.58 1.27 11.12
N CYS A 190 -5.94 0.81 9.92
CA CYS A 190 -5.69 -0.55 9.45
C CYS A 190 -4.20 -0.89 9.22
N GLY A 191 -3.28 0.08 9.35
CA GLY A 191 -1.85 -0.13 9.14
C GLY A 191 -1.43 -0.29 7.67
N SER A 192 -2.35 -0.19 6.70
CA SER A 192 -2.06 -0.43 5.28
C SER A 192 -0.91 0.41 4.72
N VAL A 193 -0.79 1.68 5.14
CA VAL A 193 0.29 2.57 4.70
C VAL A 193 1.63 2.13 5.29
N MET A 194 1.67 1.69 6.55
CA MET A 194 2.87 1.13 7.17
C MET A 194 3.32 -0.14 6.45
N LEU A 195 2.39 -1.04 6.12
CA LEU A 195 2.69 -2.27 5.39
C LEU A 195 3.37 -1.96 4.05
N ARG A 196 2.76 -1.07 3.26
CA ARG A 196 3.25 -0.69 1.94
C ARG A 196 4.60 0.03 1.98
N THR A 197 4.98 0.62 3.11
CA THR A 197 6.29 1.27 3.28
C THR A 197 7.32 0.36 3.96
N GLY A 198 7.01 -0.92 4.17
CA GLY A 198 7.90 -1.93 4.74
C GLY A 198 7.79 -2.09 6.25
N ARG A 199 7.06 -1.21 6.95
CA ARG A 199 6.81 -1.23 8.40
C ARG A 199 5.77 -2.31 8.77
N SER A 200 5.98 -3.54 8.31
CA SER A 200 5.03 -4.65 8.39
C SER A 200 4.68 -5.06 9.81
N ASP A 201 5.62 -4.95 10.77
CA ASP A 201 5.34 -5.32 12.15
C ASP A 201 4.48 -4.27 12.85
N GLN A 202 4.77 -2.98 12.66
CA GLN A 202 3.89 -1.91 13.12
C GLN A 202 2.51 -2.00 12.44
N ALA A 203 2.46 -2.37 11.16
CA ALA A 203 1.18 -2.59 10.46
C ALA A 203 0.35 -3.71 11.12
N LYS A 204 0.98 -4.81 11.54
CA LYS A 204 0.31 -5.91 12.26
C LYS A 204 -0.19 -5.47 13.62
N GLU A 205 0.61 -4.73 14.39
CA GLU A 205 0.18 -4.17 15.68
C GLU A 205 -1.03 -3.25 15.51
N ASN A 206 -1.02 -2.41 14.49
CA ASN A 206 -2.17 -1.55 14.18
C ASN A 206 -3.41 -2.35 13.75
N ALA A 207 -3.24 -3.38 12.92
CA ALA A 207 -4.35 -4.22 12.49
C ALA A 207 -5.02 -4.98 13.64
N LYS A 208 -4.29 -5.36 14.70
CA LYS A 208 -4.87 -6.00 15.89
C LYS A 208 -5.89 -5.11 16.60
N LYS A 209 -5.64 -3.79 16.65
CA LYS A 209 -6.55 -2.81 17.26
C LYS A 209 -7.91 -2.76 16.58
N VAL A 210 -8.01 -3.15 15.31
CA VAL A 210 -9.28 -3.20 14.55
C VAL A 210 -10.19 -4.33 15.05
N GLY A 211 -9.62 -5.39 15.65
CA GLY A 211 -10.37 -6.53 16.18
C GLY A 211 -10.57 -6.51 17.69
N GLU A 212 -10.12 -5.46 18.37
CA GLU A 212 -10.36 -5.19 19.79
C GLU A 212 -11.63 -4.35 19.97
#